data_AF-A0AB39XW48-F1
#
_entry.id   AF-A0AB39XW48-F1
#
_cell.length_a   1.000
_cell.length_b   1.000
_cell.length_c   1.000
_cell.angle_alpha   90.00
_cell.angle_beta   90.00
_cell.angle_gamma   90.00
#
_symmetry.space_group_name_H-M   'P 1'
#
loop_
_entity.id
_entity.type
_entity.pdbx_description
1 polymer ?
#
loop_
_entity_poly.entity_id
_entity_poly.type
_entity_poly.pdbx_seq_one_letter_code
_entity_poly.pdbx_strand_id
1 'polypeptide(L)'
;MSMVTFTDETTAARGARGRGVEIAEDRLALRELIRLRVSRDAVDPKACTALALTAFRRSGFLVMVDNRRVRDLDEEIDLRPGTEVTFLKLALAGG
;
A
#
# COMPACT_ATOMS: atom_id res chain seq x y z
N MET A 1 -0.86 -7.34 -17.58
CA MET A 1 -1.54 -8.07 -16.48
C MET A 1 -0.46 -8.64 -15.58
N SER A 2 -0.22 -7.97 -14.46
CA SER A 2 0.80 -8.32 -13.48
C SER A 2 0.14 -8.72 -12.17
N MET A 3 0.56 -9.85 -11.60
CA MET A 3 0.16 -10.22 -10.25
C MET A 3 1.07 -9.50 -9.25
N VAL A 4 0.44 -8.67 -8.41
CA VAL A 4 1.10 -7.83 -7.42
C VAL A 4 0.68 -8.31 -6.03
N THR A 5 1.64 -8.54 -5.15
CA THR A 5 1.36 -8.99 -3.78
C THR A 5 1.34 -7.80 -2.84
N PHE A 6 0.23 -7.61 -2.14
CA PHE A 6 0.08 -6.57 -1.13
C PHE A 6 0.30 -7.17 0.26
N THR A 7 1.32 -6.71 0.97
CA THR A 7 1.68 -7.17 2.31
C THR A 7 1.45 -6.02 3.31
N ASP A 8 0.62 -6.21 4.34
CA ASP A 8 0.40 -5.20 5.39
C ASP A 8 1.19 -5.56 6.65
N GLU A 9 2.31 -4.87 6.86
CA GLU A 9 3.15 -5.01 8.05
C GLU A 9 2.91 -3.86 9.00
N THR A 10 1.96 -4.04 9.92
CA THR A 10 1.83 -3.13 11.06
C THR A 10 2.90 -3.49 12.10
N THR A 11 3.76 -2.54 12.51
CA THR A 11 4.85 -2.79 13.50
C THR A 11 4.38 -3.38 14.83
N ALA A 12 3.08 -3.25 15.16
CA ALA A 12 2.46 -3.83 16.35
C ALA A 12 1.93 -5.27 16.17
N ALA A 13 1.81 -5.78 14.94
CA ALA A 13 1.23 -7.09 14.66
C ALA A 13 2.20 -7.91 13.78
N ARG A 14 2.99 -8.78 14.43
CA ARG A 14 3.75 -9.82 13.72
C ARG A 14 2.77 -10.77 13.03
N GLY A 15 2.72 -10.71 11.70
CA GLY A 15 1.96 -11.65 10.87
C GLY A 15 1.18 -10.97 9.74
N ALA A 16 1.90 -10.38 8.78
CA ALA A 16 1.30 -9.85 7.57
C ALA A 16 0.85 -11.00 6.66
N ARG A 17 -0.43 -11.01 6.26
CA ARG A 17 -0.90 -11.88 5.17
C ARG A 17 -0.69 -11.14 3.86
N GLY A 18 0.29 -11.58 3.06
CA GLY A 18 0.44 -11.14 1.68
C GLY A 18 -0.78 -11.58 0.85
N ARG A 19 -1.41 -10.67 0.11
CA ARG A 19 -2.56 -10.94 -0.75
C ARG A 19 -2.25 -10.55 -2.19
N GLY A 20 -2.30 -11.51 -3.10
CA GLY A 20 -2.15 -11.28 -4.54
C GLY A 20 -3.34 -10.52 -5.13
N VAL A 21 -3.04 -9.52 -5.96
CA VAL A 21 -4.00 -8.74 -6.73
C VAL A 21 -3.51 -8.71 -8.17
N GLU A 22 -4.39 -9.10 -9.09
CA GLU A 22 -4.13 -8.94 -10.52
C GLU A 22 -4.41 -7.49 -10.92
N ILE A 23 -3.39 -6.85 -11.49
CA ILE A 23 -3.48 -5.50 -12.02
C ILE A 23 -3.28 -5.58 -13.53
N ALA A 24 -4.22 -4.99 -14.28
CA ALA A 24 -4.17 -5.02 -15.74
C ALA A 24 -3.00 -4.17 -16.28
N GLU A 25 -2.76 -3.03 -15.64
CA GLU A 25 -1.71 -2.06 -15.95
C GLU A 25 -0.36 -2.44 -15.35
N ASP A 26 0.70 -2.22 -16.11
CA ASP A 26 2.07 -2.50 -15.69
C ASP A 26 2.72 -1.29 -15.00
N ARG A 27 2.02 -0.15 -14.91
CA ARG A 27 2.44 1.06 -14.19
C ARG A 27 1.26 1.71 -13.49
N LEU A 28 1.38 1.96 -12.20
CA LEU A 28 0.40 2.72 -11.43
C LEU A 28 1.07 3.64 -10.43
N ALA A 29 0.45 4.79 -10.18
CA ALA A 29 0.84 5.66 -9.09
C ALA A 29 0.52 5.00 -7.74
N LEU A 30 1.35 5.25 -6.72
CA LEU A 30 1.14 4.69 -5.38
C LEU A 30 -0.26 4.99 -4.80
N ARG A 31 -0.82 6.17 -5.06
CA ARG A 31 -2.20 6.53 -4.69
C ARG A 31 -3.25 5.56 -5.21
N GLU A 32 -3.04 5.01 -6.40
CA GLU A 32 -3.98 4.10 -7.04
C GLU A 32 -3.82 2.68 -6.46
N LEU A 33 -2.60 2.27 -6.15
CA LEU A 33 -2.34 1.04 -5.39
C LEU A 33 -3.04 1.07 -4.02
N ILE A 34 -2.98 2.20 -3.30
CA ILE A 34 -3.69 2.38 -2.03
C ILE A 34 -5.20 2.31 -2.24
N ARG A 35 -5.74 2.95 -3.28
CA ARG A 35 -7.18 2.90 -3.60
C ARG A 35 -7.65 1.48 -3.91
N LEU A 36 -6.92 0.74 -4.72
CA LEU A 36 -7.22 -0.66 -5.05
C LEU A 36 -7.21 -1.52 -3.78
N ARG A 37 -6.21 -1.32 -2.91
CA ARG A 37 -6.10 -2.02 -1.64
C ARG A 37 -7.27 -1.74 -0.70
N VAL A 38 -7.68 -0.47 -0.59
CA VAL A 38 -8.78 -0.05 0.29
C VAL A 38 -10.13 -0.49 -0.26
N SER A 39 -10.36 -0.33 -1.57
CA SER A 39 -11.65 -0.65 -2.20
C SER A 39 -12.01 -2.13 -2.15
N ARG A 40 -11.04 -3.01 -1.90
CA ARG A 40 -11.26 -4.45 -1.78
C ARG A 40 -11.70 -4.93 -0.39
N ASP A 41 -11.27 -4.26 0.68
CA ASP A 41 -11.50 -4.71 2.07
C ASP A 41 -12.35 -3.71 2.89
N ALA A 42 -12.55 -2.47 2.43
CA ALA A 42 -13.31 -1.47 3.16
C ALA A 42 -14.82 -1.57 2.90
N VAL A 43 -15.59 -1.49 3.98
CA VAL A 43 -17.05 -1.33 3.93
C VAL A 43 -17.44 0.02 3.32
N ASP A 44 -16.64 1.07 3.57
CA ASP A 44 -16.73 2.37 2.89
C ASP A 44 -15.38 2.71 2.21
N PRO A 45 -15.22 2.36 0.92
CA PRO A 45 -14.01 2.62 0.17
C PRO A 45 -13.59 4.09 0.16
N LYS A 46 -14.55 5.03 0.07
CA LYS A 46 -14.23 6.45 -0.08
C LYS A 46 -13.69 7.02 1.24
N ALA A 47 -14.36 6.74 2.35
CA ALA A 47 -13.92 7.21 3.66
C ALA A 47 -12.58 6.58 4.07
N CYS A 48 -12.42 5.27 3.89
CA CYS A 48 -11.15 4.59 4.19
C CYS A 48 -10.00 5.07 3.29
N THR A 49 -10.27 5.41 2.02
CA THR A 49 -9.25 5.95 1.11
C THR A 49 -8.78 7.31 1.60
N ALA A 50 -9.71 8.21 1.95
CA ALA A 50 -9.36 9.54 2.46
C ALA A 50 -8.53 9.45 3.76
N LEU A 51 -8.89 8.53 4.66
CA LEU A 51 -8.13 8.27 5.88
C LEU A 51 -6.72 7.72 5.59
N ALA A 52 -6.60 6.77 4.66
CA ALA A 52 -5.32 6.19 4.27
C ALA A 52 -4.39 7.24 3.63
N LEU A 53 -4.91 8.05 2.71
CA LEU A 53 -4.17 9.14 2.06
C LEU A 53 -3.74 10.21 3.09
N THR A 54 -4.60 10.53 4.05
CA THR A 54 -4.27 11.48 5.12
C THR A 54 -3.23 10.91 6.08
N ALA A 55 -3.30 9.63 6.43
CA ALA A 55 -2.33 8.95 7.27
C ALA A 55 -0.95 8.85 6.61
N PHE A 56 -0.91 8.61 5.29
CA PHE A 56 0.32 8.62 4.51
C PHE A 56 0.99 10.01 4.56
N ARG A 57 0.21 11.08 4.34
CA ARG A 57 0.71 12.47 4.41
C ARG A 57 1.16 12.91 5.80
N ARG A 58 0.58 12.38 6.87
CA ARG A 58 0.95 12.70 8.27
C ARG A 58 2.18 11.94 8.79
N SER A 59 2.95 11.26 7.92
CA SER A 59 4.24 10.64 8.26
C SER A 59 4.17 9.38 9.14
N GLY A 60 3.01 8.72 9.23
CA GLY A 60 2.79 7.48 10.00
C GLY A 60 2.78 6.20 9.17
N PHE A 61 3.13 6.26 7.89
CA PHE A 61 3.02 5.15 6.95
C PHE A 61 4.22 5.14 5.99
N LEU A 62 4.90 3.99 5.87
CA LEU A 62 5.85 3.69 4.81
C LEU A 62 5.17 2.77 3.79
N VAL A 63 5.50 2.95 2.52
CA VAL A 63 5.23 1.92 1.50
C VAL A 63 6.54 1.54 0.84
N MET A 64 6.79 0.24 0.77
CA MET A 64 7.90 -0.33 0.01
C MET A 64 7.35 -1.09 -1.18
N VAL A 65 8.00 -0.94 -2.34
CA VAL A 65 7.72 -1.70 -3.54
C VAL A 65 9.02 -2.36 -3.98
N ASP A 66 9.06 -3.68 -4.08
CA ASP A 66 10.27 -4.43 -4.47
C ASP A 66 11.50 -4.02 -3.66
N ASN A 67 11.30 -3.83 -2.35
CA ASN A 67 12.32 -3.35 -1.39
C ASN A 67 12.80 -1.89 -1.59
N ARG A 68 12.12 -1.11 -2.45
CA ARG A 68 12.33 0.33 -2.62
C ARG A 68 11.26 1.12 -1.88
N ARG A 69 11.69 2.00 -0.97
CA ARG A 69 10.77 2.92 -0.28
C ARG A 69 10.26 4.01 -1.23
N VAL A 70 8.94 4.09 -1.36
CA VAL A 70 8.26 5.14 -2.12
C VAL A 70 7.95 6.30 -1.17
N ARG A 71 8.22 7.53 -1.61
CA ARG A 71 8.03 8.75 -0.78
C ARG A 71 6.88 9.63 -1.26
N ASP A 72 6.49 9.48 -2.52
CA ASP A 72 5.41 10.25 -3.12
C ASP A 72 4.22 9.34 -3.51
N LEU A 73 3.01 9.85 -3.32
CA LEU A 73 1.77 9.20 -3.73
C LEU A 73 1.58 9.23 -5.25
N ASP A 74 2.18 10.21 -5.92
CA ASP A 74 2.15 10.39 -7.37
C ASP A 74 3.32 9.67 -8.07
N GLU A 75 4.23 9.04 -7.31
CA GLU A 75 5.33 8.25 -7.87
C GLU A 75 4.75 7.04 -8.62
N GLU A 76 5.09 6.93 -9.91
CA GLU A 76 4.72 5.80 -10.74
C GLU A 76 5.59 4.59 -10.40
N ILE A 77 4.92 3.48 -10.13
CA ILE A 77 5.52 2.21 -9.78
C ILE A 77 5.37 1.26 -10.96
N ASP A 78 6.48 0.71 -11.44
CA ASP A 78 6.48 -0.40 -12.40
C ASP A 78 6.00 -1.68 -11.70
N LEU A 79 4.82 -2.17 -12.07
CA LEU A 79 4.21 -3.38 -11.55
C LEU A 79 4.62 -4.56 -12.41
N ARG A 80 5.65 -5.28 -11.96
CA ARG A 80 6.12 -6.49 -12.61
C ARG A 80 5.41 -7.71 -12.04
N PRO A 81 5.31 -8.82 -12.78
CA PRO A 81 4.83 -10.08 -12.21
C PRO A 81 5.69 -10.48 -11.01
N GLY A 82 5.06 -10.59 -9.83
CA GLY A 82 5.75 -10.89 -8.57
C GLY A 82 6.19 -9.65 -7.78
N THR A 83 5.83 -8.44 -8.22
CA THR A 83 6.11 -7.22 -7.45
C THR A 83 5.45 -7.30 -6.07
N GLU A 84 6.22 -7.01 -5.03
CA GLU A 84 5.74 -6.98 -3.65
C GLU A 84 5.59 -5.55 -3.16
N VAL A 85 4.39 -5.21 -2.70
CA VAL A 85 4.05 -3.90 -2.13
C VAL A 85 3.78 -4.08 -0.64
N THR A 86 4.73 -3.64 0.18
CA THR A 86 4.65 -3.72 1.64
C THR A 86 4.20 -2.39 2.23
N PHE A 87 3.07 -2.41 2.92
CA PHE A 87 2.52 -1.28 3.67
C PHE A 87 2.99 -1.38 5.11
N LEU A 88 3.92 -0.52 5.49
CA LEU A 88 4.47 -0.45 6.83
C LEU A 88 3.77 0.67 7.60
N LYS A 89 2.85 0.31 8.48
CA LYS A 89 2.28 1.29 9.40
C LYS A 89 3.28 1.54 10.52
N LEU A 90 3.83 2.75 10.57
CA LEU A 90 4.55 3.23 11.75
C LEU A 90 3.49 3.54 12.81
N ALA A 91 3.10 2.52 13.58
CA ALA A 91 2.45 2.78 14.86
C ALA A 91 3.40 3.70 15.63
N LEU A 92 2.93 4.87 16.04
CA LEU A 92 3.66 5.82 16.87
C LEU A 92 4.37 5.08 18.02
N ALA A 93 5.66 4.79 17.85
CA ALA A 93 6.55 4.49 18.96
C ALA A 93 6.95 5.85 19.53
N GLY A 94 6.06 6.42 20.34
CA GLY A 94 6.28 7.72 20.94
C GLY A 94 5.06 8.25 21.67
N GLY A 95 4.88 7.80 22.92
CA GLY A 95 4.00 8.42 23.93
C GLY A 95 2.85 7.54 24.37
#